data_AF-A0A4Q4CPD6-F1
#
_entry.id   AF-A0A4Q4CPD6-F1
#
_cell.length_a   1.000
_cell.length_b   1.000
_cell.length_c   1.000
_cell.angle_alpha   90.00
_cell.angle_beta   90.00
_cell.angle_gamma   90.00
#
_symmetry.space_group_name_H-M   'P 1'
#
loop_
_entity.id
_entity.type
_entity.pdbx_description
1 polymer ?
#
loop_
_entity_poly.entity_id
_entity_poly.type
_entity_poly.pdbx_seq_one_letter_code
_entity_poly.pdbx_strand_id
1 'polypeptide(L)'
;RCAASGRSMQETLAEAGQMLSGLAGAAGLVVAPKSEGLVRHIEFVGLGPGRALVVLVTADGRVENRVIEVPAGLPPSALTQASNYLNARLAGRSLDEAKLSVAGEITANRTALDALTNQVVEAGLATWAGGGGGSLIIRGQAKLLQNLDQASRVGEIQALFERLEAQETVLRLLELAQRGEGVQIFIGAESGLFDSAGLSMVVAPFRNGQEKIVGAIGVIGPTRINYGRVIPVVDYTARVIGRLLG
;
A
#
# COMPACT_ATOMS: atom_id res chain seq x y z
N ARG A 1 8.41 -30.77 -1.48
CA ARG A 1 8.20 -29.48 -2.18
C ARG A 1 6.70 -29.21 -2.17
N CYS A 2 6.20 -28.54 -1.13
CA CYS A 2 4.77 -28.24 -1.02
C CYS A 2 4.50 -26.89 -1.68
N ALA A 3 3.57 -26.90 -2.62
CA ALA A 3 3.04 -25.72 -3.28
C ALA A 3 2.36 -24.82 -2.24
N ALA A 4 2.76 -23.55 -2.18
CA ALA A 4 2.02 -22.52 -1.47
C ALA A 4 0.72 -22.26 -2.25
N SER A 5 -0.30 -23.04 -1.93
CA SER A 5 -1.66 -22.88 -2.43
C SER A 5 -2.29 -21.62 -1.82
N GLY A 6 -2.59 -20.64 -2.69
CA GLY A 6 -3.78 -19.79 -2.59
C GLY A 6 -3.87 -18.70 -1.51
N ARG A 7 -2.93 -18.57 -0.56
CA ARG A 7 -3.02 -17.50 0.44
C ARG A 7 -2.68 -16.15 -0.17
N SER A 8 -3.59 -15.19 -0.01
CA SER A 8 -3.33 -13.82 -0.46
C SER A 8 -2.23 -13.19 0.41
N MET A 9 -1.45 -12.26 -0.15
CA MET A 9 -0.45 -11.51 0.62
C MET A 9 -1.09 -10.83 1.84
N GLN A 10 -2.32 -10.33 1.70
CA GLN A 10 -3.08 -9.71 2.79
C GLN A 10 -3.38 -10.68 3.94
N GLU A 11 -3.72 -11.93 3.64
CA GLU A 11 -3.95 -12.96 4.68
C GLU A 11 -2.68 -13.26 5.46
N THR A 12 -1.55 -13.39 4.77
CA THR A 12 -0.24 -13.64 5.40
C THR A 12 0.14 -12.47 6.32
N LEU A 13 -0.03 -11.24 5.84
CA LEU A 13 0.24 -10.03 6.64
C LEU A 13 -0.72 -9.93 7.84
N ALA A 14 -1.99 -10.28 7.68
CA ALA A 14 -2.97 -10.29 8.76
C ALA A 14 -2.64 -11.33 9.84
N GLU A 15 -2.22 -12.53 9.44
CA GLU A 15 -1.81 -13.58 10.36
C GLU A 15 -0.54 -13.16 11.13
N ALA A 16 0.44 -12.56 10.45
CA ALA A 16 1.64 -12.05 11.09
C ALA A 16 1.33 -10.94 12.10
N GLY A 17 0.43 -10.01 11.76
CA GLY A 17 -0.04 -8.98 12.69
C GLY A 17 -0.72 -9.57 13.94
N GLN A 18 -1.50 -10.64 13.76
CA GLN A 18 -2.16 -11.34 14.87
C GLN A 18 -1.15 -12.04 15.78
N MET A 19 -0.18 -12.76 15.21
CA MET A 19 0.90 -13.40 15.98
C MET A 19 1.73 -12.37 16.74
N LEU A 20 2.13 -11.29 16.06
CA LEU A 20 2.88 -10.20 16.67
C LEU A 20 2.10 -9.59 17.84
N SER A 21 0.81 -9.32 17.66
CA SER A 21 -0.03 -8.83 18.74
C SER A 21 0.01 -9.78 19.94
N GLY A 22 -0.15 -11.09 19.71
CA GLY A 22 -0.07 -12.15 20.71
C GLY A 22 1.22 -12.10 21.53
N LEU A 23 2.36 -12.14 20.85
CA LEU A 23 3.70 -12.20 21.44
C LEU A 23 4.11 -10.89 22.14
N ALA A 24 3.78 -9.75 21.54
CA ALA A 24 4.11 -8.44 22.10
C ALA A 24 3.22 -8.06 23.29
N GLY A 25 1.99 -8.59 23.35
CA GLY A 25 0.98 -8.17 24.33
C GLY A 25 0.42 -6.77 24.04
N ALA A 26 0.48 -6.31 22.79
CA ALA A 26 0.05 -5.00 22.32
C ALA A 26 -0.75 -5.14 21.01
N ALA A 27 -1.37 -4.08 20.50
CA ALA A 27 -2.02 -4.15 19.19
C ALA A 27 -0.96 -4.27 18.10
N GLY A 28 -1.05 -5.27 17.25
CA GLY A 28 -0.19 -5.45 16.08
C GLY A 28 -0.65 -4.59 14.92
N LEU A 29 0.30 -4.02 14.19
CA LEU A 29 0.12 -3.12 13.06
C LEU A 29 0.93 -3.64 11.89
N VAL A 30 0.33 -3.74 10.70
CA VAL A 30 1.06 -4.01 9.46
C VAL A 30 0.67 -2.96 8.44
N VAL A 31 1.67 -2.32 7.86
CA VAL A 31 1.50 -1.33 6.80
C VAL A 31 2.25 -1.85 5.58
N ALA A 32 1.55 -2.00 4.47
CA ALA A 32 2.18 -2.33 3.20
C ALA A 32 1.69 -1.33 2.15
N PRO A 33 2.55 -0.87 1.22
CA PRO A 33 2.03 -0.24 0.01
C PRO A 33 1.06 -1.21 -0.65
N LYS A 34 -0.04 -0.70 -1.20
CA LYS A 34 -0.88 -1.53 -2.06
C LYS A 34 -0.05 -1.86 -3.29
N SER A 35 0.47 -3.07 -3.30
CA SER A 35 1.15 -3.59 -4.48
C SER A 35 0.10 -3.76 -5.56
N GLU A 36 -0.03 -2.77 -6.43
CA GLU A 36 -0.47 -3.04 -7.79
C GLU A 36 0.64 -3.92 -8.37
N GLY A 37 0.43 -5.24 -8.34
CA GLY A 37 1.40 -6.22 -8.81
C GLY A 37 1.88 -5.89 -10.23
N LEU A 38 2.95 -6.53 -10.67
CA LEU A 38 3.45 -6.36 -12.03
C LEU A 38 2.30 -6.46 -13.02
N VAL A 39 2.14 -5.44 -13.87
CA VAL A 39 1.03 -5.43 -14.82
C VAL A 39 1.39 -6.35 -15.96
N ARG A 40 0.53 -7.34 -16.20
CA ARG A 40 0.68 -8.27 -17.33
C ARG A 40 0.05 -7.69 -18.58
N HIS A 41 -1.10 -7.04 -18.45
CA HIS A 41 -1.84 -6.51 -19.59
C HIS A 41 -2.74 -5.33 -19.19
N ILE A 42 -2.91 -4.39 -20.11
CA ILE A 42 -3.92 -3.33 -20.00
C ILE A 42 -4.65 -3.16 -21.35
N GLU A 43 -5.97 -3.03 -21.31
CA GLU A 43 -6.80 -2.86 -22.51
C GLU A 43 -7.87 -1.80 -22.31
N PHE A 44 -8.05 -0.93 -23.29
CA PHE A 44 -9.11 0.08 -23.32
C PHE A 44 -10.22 -0.35 -24.28
N VAL A 45 -11.46 -0.40 -23.78
CA VAL A 45 -12.66 -0.78 -24.53
C VAL A 45 -13.66 0.37 -24.49
N GLY A 46 -14.13 0.84 -25.64
CA GLY A 46 -15.14 1.91 -25.70
C GLY A 46 -16.48 1.45 -25.13
N LEU A 47 -17.08 2.26 -24.24
CA LEU A 47 -18.43 2.01 -23.70
C LEU A 47 -19.51 2.91 -24.30
N GLY A 48 -19.10 3.90 -25.09
CA GLY A 48 -19.97 4.89 -25.72
C GLY A 48 -19.31 6.27 -25.73
N PRO A 49 -20.04 7.32 -26.14
CA PRO A 49 -19.51 8.68 -26.16
C PRO A 49 -19.02 9.10 -24.77
N GLY A 50 -17.78 9.54 -24.69
CA GLY A 50 -17.20 10.09 -23.47
C GLY A 50 -16.72 9.07 -22.42
N ARG A 51 -16.85 7.75 -22.67
CA ARG A 51 -16.52 6.71 -21.68
C ARG A 51 -15.79 5.52 -22.28
N ALA A 52 -14.79 5.02 -21.56
CA ALA A 52 -14.12 3.78 -21.87
C ALA A 52 -13.99 2.89 -20.61
N LEU A 53 -14.02 1.58 -20.79
CA LEU A 53 -13.63 0.59 -19.79
C LEU A 53 -12.14 0.34 -19.96
N VAL A 54 -11.42 0.28 -18.86
CA VAL A 54 -10.05 -0.22 -18.82
C VAL A 54 -10.04 -1.54 -18.08
N VAL A 55 -9.41 -2.53 -18.69
CA VAL A 55 -9.21 -3.85 -18.14
C VAL A 55 -7.74 -3.99 -17.81
N LEU A 56 -7.41 -4.17 -16.54
CA LEU A 56 -6.04 -4.39 -16.05
C LEU A 56 -5.90 -5.85 -15.61
N VAL A 57 -4.90 -6.54 -16.15
CA VAL A 57 -4.53 -7.89 -15.71
C VAL A 57 -3.17 -7.83 -15.05
N THR A 58 -3.09 -8.25 -13.80
CA THR A 58 -1.83 -8.34 -13.06
C THR A 58 -1.15 -9.69 -13.29
N ALA A 59 0.15 -9.78 -12.97
CA ALA A 59 0.95 -10.99 -13.16
C ALA A 59 0.48 -12.18 -12.31
N ASP A 60 -0.18 -11.91 -11.18
CA ASP A 60 -0.84 -12.90 -10.32
C ASP A 60 -2.24 -13.31 -10.83
N GLY A 61 -2.67 -12.81 -12.00
CA GLY A 61 -3.89 -13.22 -12.68
C GLY A 61 -5.16 -12.53 -12.17
N ARG A 62 -5.05 -11.50 -11.33
CA ARG A 62 -6.19 -10.67 -10.94
C ARG A 62 -6.58 -9.78 -12.12
N VAL A 63 -7.89 -9.57 -12.28
CA VAL A 63 -8.45 -8.68 -13.29
C VAL A 63 -9.17 -7.54 -12.59
N GLU A 64 -8.78 -6.30 -12.90
CA GLU A 64 -9.46 -5.09 -12.43
C GLU A 64 -10.10 -4.35 -13.60
N ASN A 65 -11.36 -3.93 -13.40
CA ASN A 65 -12.17 -3.24 -14.40
C ASN A 65 -12.52 -1.84 -13.88
N ARG A 66 -12.19 -0.79 -14.65
CA ARG A 66 -12.56 0.59 -14.28
C ARG A 66 -13.08 1.38 -15.47
N VAL A 67 -14.16 2.13 -15.24
CA VAL A 67 -14.69 3.06 -16.23
C VAL A 67 -13.97 4.39 -16.08
N ILE A 68 -13.49 4.93 -17.20
CA ILE A 68 -12.81 6.22 -17.30
C ILE A 68 -13.58 7.15 -18.23
N GLU A 69 -13.45 8.45 -17.97
CA GLU A 69 -13.89 9.49 -18.90
C GLU A 69 -12.83 9.69 -19.96
N VAL A 70 -13.27 9.78 -21.21
CA VAL A 70 -12.39 10.01 -22.37
C VAL A 70 -12.99 11.08 -23.27
N PRO A 71 -12.20 11.80 -24.08
CA PRO A 71 -12.70 12.76 -25.04
C PRO A 71 -13.84 12.23 -25.92
N ALA A 72 -14.88 13.04 -26.12
CA ALA A 72 -15.97 12.68 -27.02
C ALA A 72 -15.47 12.63 -28.48
N GLY A 73 -15.90 11.62 -29.24
CA GLY A 73 -15.51 11.45 -30.64
C GLY A 73 -14.17 10.75 -30.88
N LEU A 74 -13.59 10.12 -29.86
CA LEU A 74 -12.38 9.29 -30.00
C LEU A 74 -12.61 8.15 -31.01
N PRO A 75 -11.75 8.00 -32.03
CA PRO A 75 -11.79 6.83 -32.89
C PRO A 75 -11.37 5.58 -32.10
N PRO A 76 -11.96 4.40 -32.38
CA PRO A 76 -11.56 3.14 -31.72
C PRO A 76 -10.05 2.85 -31.82
N SER A 77 -9.41 3.29 -32.91
CA SER A 77 -7.97 3.15 -33.12
C SER A 77 -7.12 3.82 -32.05
N ALA A 78 -7.57 4.93 -31.47
CA ALA A 78 -6.83 5.62 -30.41
C ALA A 78 -6.81 4.81 -29.10
N LEU A 79 -7.91 4.11 -28.77
CA LEU A 79 -7.96 3.20 -27.62
C LEU A 79 -7.02 2.00 -27.83
N THR A 80 -6.99 1.44 -29.05
CA THR A 80 -6.05 0.38 -29.41
C THR A 80 -4.60 0.85 -29.34
N GLN A 81 -4.31 2.06 -29.83
CA GLN A 81 -2.97 2.66 -29.76
C GLN A 81 -2.54 2.90 -28.30
N ALA A 82 -3.43 3.43 -27.46
CA ALA A 82 -3.17 3.60 -26.02
C ALA A 82 -2.87 2.26 -25.33
N SER A 83 -3.66 1.22 -25.64
CA SER A 83 -3.45 -0.13 -25.11
C SER A 83 -2.07 -0.67 -25.51
N ASN A 84 -1.74 -0.62 -26.80
CA ASN A 84 -0.45 -1.11 -27.31
C ASN A 84 0.74 -0.33 -26.74
N TYR A 85 0.60 0.99 -26.65
CA TYR A 85 1.61 1.86 -26.09
C TYR A 85 1.91 1.48 -24.64
N LEU A 86 0.88 1.39 -23.79
CA LEU A 86 1.07 1.04 -22.38
C LEU A 86 1.59 -0.39 -22.21
N ASN A 87 1.07 -1.38 -22.93
CA ASN A 87 1.56 -2.76 -22.83
C ASN A 87 3.06 -2.87 -23.18
N ALA A 88 3.54 -2.11 -24.16
CA ALA A 88 4.96 -2.10 -24.51
C ALA A 88 5.85 -1.52 -23.39
N ARG A 89 5.32 -0.63 -22.54
CA ARG A 89 6.05 -0.04 -21.40
C ARG A 89 5.85 -0.79 -20.09
N LEU A 90 4.72 -1.48 -19.93
CA LEU A 90 4.36 -2.25 -18.74
C LEU A 90 5.06 -3.61 -18.67
N ALA A 91 5.68 -4.06 -19.77
CA ALA A 91 6.39 -5.33 -19.83
C ALA A 91 7.46 -5.45 -18.73
N GLY A 92 7.12 -6.19 -17.67
CA GLY A 92 7.99 -6.44 -16.52
C GLY A 92 8.12 -5.28 -15.52
N ARG A 93 7.25 -4.26 -15.58
CA ARG A 93 7.27 -3.09 -14.69
C ARG A 93 6.01 -3.02 -13.82
N SER A 94 6.10 -2.30 -12.70
CA SER A 94 4.91 -1.94 -11.93
C SER A 94 4.14 -0.81 -12.61
N LEU A 95 2.86 -0.62 -12.23
CA LEU A 95 2.05 0.48 -12.76
C LEU A 95 2.63 1.84 -12.36
N ASP A 96 3.21 1.96 -11.16
CA ASP A 96 3.90 3.17 -10.70
C ASP A 96 5.14 3.51 -11.54
N GLU A 97 5.96 2.52 -11.87
CA GLU A 97 7.15 2.69 -12.72
C GLU A 97 6.75 3.11 -14.13
N ALA A 98 5.71 2.48 -14.69
CA ALA A 98 5.18 2.85 -15.99
C ALA A 98 4.61 4.27 -15.98
N LYS A 99 3.92 4.68 -14.91
CA LYS A 99 3.40 6.04 -14.74
C LYS A 99 4.52 7.07 -14.77
N LEU A 100 5.60 6.86 -14.00
CA LEU A 100 6.76 7.77 -13.98
C LEU A 100 7.43 7.86 -15.35
N SER A 101 7.63 6.72 -16.01
CA SER A 101 8.23 6.66 -17.36
C SER A 101 7.37 7.40 -18.39
N VAL A 102 6.06 7.13 -18.40
CA VAL A 102 5.11 7.71 -19.36
C VAL A 102 4.96 9.21 -19.13
N ALA A 103 4.84 9.66 -17.88
CA ALA A 103 4.78 11.09 -17.58
C ALA A 103 6.02 11.85 -18.08
N GLY A 104 7.21 11.25 -17.92
CA GLY A 104 8.46 11.80 -18.45
C GLY A 104 8.49 11.86 -19.98
N GLU A 105 8.01 10.81 -20.66
CA GLU A 105 7.96 10.75 -22.13
C GLU A 105 6.97 11.74 -22.74
N ILE A 106 5.78 11.89 -22.13
CA ILE A 106 4.77 12.86 -22.56
C ILE A 106 5.29 14.29 -22.37
N THR A 107 5.88 14.59 -21.21
CA THR A 107 6.46 15.92 -20.93
C THR A 107 7.60 16.26 -21.88
N ALA A 108 8.41 15.26 -22.25
CA ALA A 108 9.51 15.42 -23.21
C ALA A 108 9.04 15.45 -24.68
N ASN A 109 7.73 15.36 -24.94
CA ASN A 109 7.12 15.23 -26.26
C ASN A 109 7.77 14.12 -27.12
N ARG A 110 8.16 13.02 -26.46
CA ARG A 110 8.85 11.87 -27.09
C ARG A 110 7.88 10.77 -27.50
N THR A 111 6.58 10.96 -27.28
CA THR A 111 5.57 9.98 -27.70
C THR A 111 5.26 10.20 -29.18
N ALA A 112 5.24 9.12 -29.96
CA ALA A 112 4.72 9.14 -31.35
C ALA A 112 3.19 9.08 -31.37
N LEU A 113 2.54 9.43 -30.26
CA LEU A 113 1.10 9.38 -30.07
C LEU A 113 0.48 10.72 -30.45
N ASP A 114 -0.74 10.69 -30.98
CA ASP A 114 -1.53 11.90 -31.14
C ASP A 114 -2.05 12.43 -29.79
N ALA A 115 -2.50 13.68 -29.78
CA ALA A 115 -2.96 14.35 -28.57
C ALA A 115 -4.15 13.61 -27.90
N LEU A 116 -5.03 13.00 -28.70
CA LEU A 116 -6.18 12.25 -28.21
C LEU A 116 -5.74 10.96 -27.50
N THR A 117 -4.78 10.24 -28.07
CA THR A 117 -4.25 9.01 -27.45
C THR A 117 -3.47 9.31 -26.19
N ASN A 118 -2.72 10.42 -26.14
CA ASN A 118 -2.07 10.88 -24.91
C ASN A 118 -3.10 11.13 -23.80
N GLN A 119 -4.24 11.77 -24.09
CA GLN A 119 -5.30 11.99 -23.11
C GLN A 119 -5.91 10.68 -22.59
N VAL A 120 -6.08 9.66 -23.44
CA VAL A 120 -6.56 8.33 -23.01
C VAL A 120 -5.54 7.66 -22.09
N VAL A 121 -4.25 7.73 -22.44
CA VAL A 121 -3.16 7.18 -21.64
C VAL A 121 -3.10 7.87 -20.27
N GLU A 122 -3.20 9.20 -20.23
CA GLU A 122 -3.23 9.98 -18.99
C GLU A 122 -4.47 9.67 -18.15
N ALA A 123 -5.66 9.68 -18.73
CA ALA A 123 -6.91 9.36 -18.03
C ALA A 123 -6.89 7.93 -17.48
N GLY A 124 -6.34 7.00 -18.25
CA GLY A 124 -6.06 5.64 -17.81
C GLY A 124 -5.16 5.67 -16.57
N LEU A 125 -3.88 6.06 -16.72
CA LEU A 125 -2.92 6.06 -15.61
C LEU A 125 -3.38 6.86 -14.39
N ALA A 126 -4.10 7.97 -14.56
CA ALA A 126 -4.65 8.78 -13.48
C ALA A 126 -5.70 8.02 -12.65
N THR A 127 -6.48 7.14 -13.27
CA THR A 127 -7.49 6.34 -12.59
C THR A 127 -6.86 5.36 -11.60
N TRP A 128 -5.68 4.81 -11.91
CA TRP A 128 -4.90 3.99 -10.97
C TRP A 128 -3.99 4.81 -10.06
N ALA A 129 -3.60 6.02 -10.47
CA ALA A 129 -2.82 6.95 -9.64
C ALA A 129 -3.53 7.34 -8.33
N GLY A 130 -4.85 7.35 -8.29
CA GLY A 130 -5.63 7.58 -7.06
C GLY A 130 -5.77 6.36 -6.15
N GLY A 131 -5.33 5.18 -6.62
CA GLY A 131 -5.45 3.90 -5.92
C GLY A 131 -4.27 3.55 -5.01
N GLY A 132 -3.18 4.34 -5.05
CA GLY A 132 -1.96 4.18 -4.26
C GLY A 132 -2.13 4.50 -2.78
N GLY A 133 -3.11 3.88 -2.12
CA GLY A 133 -3.17 3.82 -0.67
C GLY A 133 -2.27 2.70 -0.17
N GLY A 134 -1.61 2.86 0.98
CA GLY A 134 -1.13 1.69 1.69
C GLY A 134 -2.31 0.90 2.25
N SER A 135 -2.17 -0.41 2.41
CA SER A 135 -3.07 -1.20 3.25
C SER A 135 -2.59 -1.15 4.69
N LEU A 136 -3.48 -0.78 5.60
CA LEU A 136 -3.26 -0.87 7.05
C LEU A 136 -4.04 -2.06 7.61
N ILE A 137 -3.34 -2.95 8.32
CA ILE A 137 -3.95 -4.07 9.03
C ILE A 137 -3.64 -3.92 10.51
N ILE A 138 -4.68 -3.88 11.33
CA ILE A 138 -4.56 -3.82 12.79
C ILE A 138 -5.13 -5.11 13.39
N ARG A 139 -4.41 -5.69 14.35
CA ARG A 139 -4.80 -6.91 15.06
C ARG A 139 -4.62 -6.75 16.57
N GLY A 140 -5.52 -7.33 17.35
CA GLY A 140 -5.49 -7.19 18.81
C GLY A 140 -5.81 -5.78 19.33
N GLN A 141 -6.66 -5.04 18.62
CA GLN A 141 -7.14 -3.69 19.01
C GLN A 141 -7.71 -3.66 20.44
N ALA A 142 -8.36 -4.75 20.87
CA ALA A 142 -8.88 -4.90 22.24
C ALA A 142 -7.80 -4.72 23.33
N LYS A 143 -6.52 -4.95 23.02
CA LYS A 143 -5.40 -4.75 23.96
C LYS A 143 -5.12 -3.28 24.26
N LEU A 144 -5.53 -2.37 23.37
CA LEU A 144 -5.47 -0.92 23.63
C LEU A 144 -6.53 -0.49 24.65
N LEU A 145 -7.60 -1.28 24.78
CA LEU A 145 -8.69 -1.03 25.72
C LEU A 145 -8.47 -1.68 27.11
N GLN A 146 -7.37 -2.43 27.28
CA GLN A 146 -7.04 -3.05 28.56
C GLN A 146 -6.45 -2.00 29.52
N ASN A 147 -6.91 -2.01 30.77
CA ASN A 147 -6.47 -1.08 31.83
C ASN A 147 -6.83 0.39 31.57
N LEU A 148 -7.99 0.63 30.96
CA LEU A 148 -8.57 1.96 30.83
C LEU A 148 -9.42 2.29 32.06
N ASP A 149 -8.80 2.94 33.04
CA ASP A 149 -9.50 3.37 34.25
C ASP A 149 -10.35 4.64 34.02
N GLN A 150 -10.30 5.22 32.81
CA GLN A 150 -10.92 6.51 32.48
C GLN A 150 -11.62 6.49 31.11
N ALA A 151 -12.87 6.97 31.08
CA ALA A 151 -13.67 7.10 29.85
C ALA A 151 -13.01 8.03 28.80
N SER A 152 -12.21 9.01 29.22
CA SER A 152 -11.46 9.92 28.34
C SER A 152 -10.53 9.18 27.37
N ARG A 153 -9.86 8.10 27.83
CA ARG A 153 -8.94 7.32 27.00
C ARG A 153 -9.63 6.51 25.90
N VAL A 154 -10.91 6.16 26.08
CA VAL A 154 -11.67 5.49 25.02
C VAL A 154 -11.89 6.44 23.84
N GLY A 155 -12.20 7.70 24.12
CA GLY A 155 -12.34 8.74 23.08
C GLY A 155 -11.03 9.00 22.35
N GLU A 156 -9.89 9.00 23.05
CA GLU A 156 -8.56 9.13 22.43
C GLU A 156 -8.23 7.96 21.51
N ILE A 157 -8.59 6.73 21.88
CA ILE A 157 -8.38 5.53 21.05
C ILE A 157 -9.32 5.52 19.84
N GLN A 158 -10.55 6.00 19.97
CA GLN A 158 -11.46 6.18 18.83
C GLN A 158 -10.89 7.19 17.83
N ALA A 159 -10.47 8.37 18.31
CA ALA A 159 -9.83 9.38 17.48
C ALA A 159 -8.55 8.86 16.80
N LEU A 160 -7.79 7.99 17.47
CA LEU A 160 -6.65 7.32 16.85
C LEU A 160 -7.09 6.45 15.67
N PHE A 161 -8.11 5.61 15.83
CA PHE A 161 -8.54 4.73 14.75
C PHE A 161 -9.07 5.52 13.55
N GLU A 162 -9.84 6.58 13.78
CA GLU A 162 -10.28 7.50 12.71
C GLU A 162 -9.08 8.09 11.95
N ARG A 163 -8.02 8.48 12.66
CA ARG A 163 -6.79 8.98 12.04
C ARG A 163 -6.04 7.88 11.28
N LEU A 164 -5.97 6.67 11.80
CA LEU A 164 -5.31 5.53 11.15
C LEU A 164 -6.03 5.06 9.89
N GLU A 165 -7.35 5.27 9.81
CA GLU A 165 -8.15 4.99 8.61
C GLU A 165 -7.87 5.99 7.46
N ALA A 166 -7.35 7.18 7.78
CA ALA A 166 -6.98 8.15 6.75
C ALA A 166 -5.78 7.67 5.91
N GLN A 167 -5.93 7.70 4.58
CA GLN A 167 -4.90 7.25 3.63
C GLN A 167 -3.56 8.01 3.81
N GLU A 168 -3.62 9.30 4.15
CA GLU A 168 -2.44 10.12 4.44
C GLU A 168 -1.62 9.57 5.63
N THR A 169 -2.29 9.05 6.65
CA THR A 169 -1.62 8.46 7.82
C THR A 169 -0.86 7.20 7.43
N VAL A 170 -1.43 6.37 6.56
CA VAL A 170 -0.77 5.15 6.08
C VAL A 170 0.51 5.47 5.30
N LEU A 171 0.47 6.49 4.44
CA LEU A 171 1.64 6.98 3.71
C LEU A 171 2.71 7.51 4.67
N ARG A 172 2.32 8.32 5.66
CA ARG A 172 3.25 8.81 6.69
C ARG A 172 3.90 7.66 7.47
N LEU A 173 3.15 6.62 7.82
CA LEU A 173 3.70 5.44 8.51
C LEU A 173 4.74 4.70 7.66
N LEU A 174 4.50 4.58 6.35
CA LEU A 174 5.47 4.00 5.42
C LEU A 174 6.73 4.87 5.31
N GLU A 175 6.58 6.19 5.18
CA GLU A 175 7.72 7.12 5.14
C GLU A 175 8.54 7.05 6.43
N LEU A 176 7.88 7.05 7.59
CA LEU A 176 8.54 6.93 8.89
C LEU A 176 9.38 5.65 8.94
N ALA A 177 8.80 4.52 8.54
CA ALA A 177 9.47 3.22 8.47
C ALA A 177 10.68 3.18 7.51
N GLN A 178 10.71 4.05 6.50
CA GLN A 178 11.81 4.12 5.52
C GLN A 178 12.99 4.98 5.99
N ARG A 179 12.81 5.85 6.99
CA ARG A 179 13.84 6.80 7.44
C ARG A 179 14.97 6.17 8.26
N GLY A 180 14.83 4.93 8.72
CA GLY A 180 15.81 4.27 9.58
C GLY A 180 16.19 2.86 9.11
N GLU A 181 17.43 2.47 9.39
CA GLU A 181 17.85 1.08 9.28
C GLU A 181 17.43 0.34 10.56
N GLY A 182 16.38 -0.48 10.48
CA GLY A 182 15.94 -1.35 11.56
C GLY A 182 14.75 -0.84 12.35
N VAL A 183 14.66 -1.23 13.63
CA VAL A 183 13.51 -0.94 14.48
C VAL A 183 13.49 0.53 14.90
N GLN A 184 12.36 1.18 14.71
CA GLN A 184 12.09 2.54 15.14
C GLN A 184 11.04 2.56 16.24
N ILE A 185 11.22 3.49 17.18
CA ILE A 185 10.33 3.69 18.32
C ILE A 185 9.82 5.12 18.26
N PHE A 186 8.51 5.26 18.31
CA PHE A 186 7.81 6.54 18.34
C PHE A 186 7.07 6.65 19.66
N ILE A 187 7.38 7.67 20.46
CA ILE A 187 6.80 7.84 21.79
C ILE A 187 5.95 9.11 21.82
N GLY A 188 4.65 8.98 22.09
CA GLY A 188 3.77 10.13 22.27
C GLY A 188 3.73 11.07 21.05
N ALA A 189 3.98 12.37 21.30
CA ALA A 189 3.83 13.44 20.31
C ALA A 189 4.96 13.54 19.26
N GLU A 190 6.00 12.71 19.37
CA GLU A 190 7.16 12.76 18.48
C GLU A 190 6.84 12.32 17.04
N SER A 191 5.72 11.62 16.83
CA SER A 191 5.26 11.19 15.50
C SER A 191 4.25 12.15 14.86
N GLY A 192 3.71 13.12 15.59
CA GLY A 192 2.53 13.90 15.17
C GLY A 192 1.25 13.08 15.05
N LEU A 193 1.31 11.74 15.19
CA LEU A 193 0.21 10.79 14.98
C LEU A 193 -0.46 10.33 16.28
N PHE A 194 0.26 10.39 17.41
CA PHE A 194 -0.18 9.83 18.69
C PHE A 194 -0.22 10.86 19.84
N ASP A 195 -0.21 12.15 19.49
CA ASP A 195 0.03 13.33 20.36
C ASP A 195 -0.82 13.45 21.62
N SER A 196 -1.96 12.75 21.72
CA SER A 196 -2.88 12.86 22.85
C SER A 196 -3.24 11.54 23.55
N ALA A 197 -2.89 10.37 22.99
CA ALA A 197 -3.44 9.09 23.46
C ALA A 197 -2.59 8.36 24.52
N GLY A 198 -1.41 8.91 24.90
CA GLY A 198 -0.49 8.22 25.81
C GLY A 198 0.01 6.88 25.25
N LEU A 199 0.19 6.82 23.93
CA LEU A 199 0.61 5.63 23.21
C LEU A 199 2.04 5.76 22.70
N SER A 200 2.64 4.60 22.42
CA SER A 200 3.89 4.43 21.72
C SER A 200 3.71 3.42 20.60
N MET A 201 4.54 3.56 19.56
CA MET A 201 4.58 2.66 18.42
C MET A 201 6.00 2.15 18.24
N VAL A 202 6.15 0.85 18.03
CA VAL A 202 7.42 0.22 17.66
C VAL A 202 7.23 -0.41 16.29
N VAL A 203 8.04 -0.04 15.31
CA VAL A 203 7.88 -0.49 13.92
C VAL A 203 9.22 -0.88 13.33
N ALA A 204 9.22 -1.88 12.44
CA ALA A 204 10.37 -2.28 11.65
C ALA A 204 9.98 -2.43 10.18
N PRO A 205 10.78 -1.90 9.23
CA PRO A 205 10.57 -2.16 7.82
C PRO A 205 10.88 -3.63 7.51
N PHE A 206 10.11 -4.23 6.61
CA PHE A 206 10.45 -5.53 6.04
C PHE A 206 10.82 -5.39 4.56
N ARG A 207 11.84 -6.12 4.16
CA ARG A 207 12.44 -6.06 2.81
C ARG A 207 12.18 -7.36 2.07
N ASN A 208 12.00 -7.27 0.76
CA ASN A 208 12.04 -8.44 -0.11
C ASN A 208 13.50 -8.84 -0.39
N GLY A 209 13.72 -9.95 -1.09
CA GLY A 209 15.02 -10.50 -1.46
C GLY A 209 15.81 -9.67 -2.46
N GLN A 210 15.24 -8.57 -2.97
CA GLN A 210 15.96 -7.52 -3.69
C GLN A 210 16.38 -6.36 -2.77
N GLU A 211 16.31 -6.55 -1.45
CA GLU A 211 16.60 -5.54 -0.42
C GLU A 211 15.71 -4.28 -0.49
N LYS A 212 14.60 -4.32 -1.24
CA LYS A 212 13.64 -3.21 -1.33
C LYS A 212 12.66 -3.27 -0.17
N ILE A 213 12.42 -2.13 0.48
CA ILE A 213 11.39 -2.02 1.52
C ILE A 213 10.02 -2.20 0.86
N VAL A 214 9.31 -3.24 1.26
CA VAL A 214 7.98 -3.60 0.73
C VAL A 214 6.88 -3.43 1.76
N GLY A 215 7.18 -2.80 2.90
CA GLY A 215 6.24 -2.45 3.94
C GLY A 215 6.92 -2.37 5.31
N ALA A 216 6.10 -2.25 6.34
CA ALA A 216 6.52 -2.17 7.73
C ALA A 216 5.55 -2.92 8.64
N ILE A 217 6.09 -3.52 9.70
CA ILE A 217 5.32 -4.21 10.73
C ILE A 217 5.69 -3.66 12.09
N GLY A 218 4.72 -3.54 12.99
CA GLY A 218 4.94 -2.95 14.29
C GLY A 218 3.84 -3.26 15.29
N VAL A 219 3.93 -2.60 16.43
CA VAL A 219 2.91 -2.63 17.47
C VAL A 219 2.60 -1.23 17.98
N ILE A 220 1.36 -1.05 18.41
CA ILE A 220 0.87 0.13 19.09
C ILE A 220 0.45 -0.30 20.51
N GLY A 221 0.89 0.44 21.51
CA GLY A 221 0.52 0.19 22.90
C GLY A 221 0.76 1.42 23.79
N PRO A 222 0.48 1.34 25.09
CA PRO A 222 0.73 2.45 26.03
C PRO A 222 2.19 2.92 26.01
N THR A 223 2.47 4.15 26.47
CA THR A 223 3.85 4.67 26.55
C THR A 223 4.81 3.79 27.38
N ARG A 224 4.31 2.94 28.27
CA ARG A 224 5.12 2.01 29.08
C ARG A 224 4.96 0.55 28.64
N ILE A 225 5.23 0.24 27.37
CA ILE A 225 5.31 -1.16 26.93
C ILE A 225 6.63 -1.79 27.42
N ASN A 226 6.68 -3.13 27.45
CA ASN A 226 7.93 -3.85 27.67
C ASN A 226 8.79 -3.81 26.39
N TYR A 227 9.55 -2.73 26.20
CA TYR A 227 10.42 -2.54 25.03
C TYR A 227 11.42 -3.68 24.84
N GLY A 228 11.97 -4.23 25.93
CA GLY A 228 12.90 -5.36 25.89
C GLY A 228 12.29 -6.63 25.29
N ARG A 229 10.98 -6.84 25.46
CA ARG A 229 10.24 -7.93 24.80
C ARG A 229 9.78 -7.55 23.40
N VAL A 230 9.30 -6.34 23.22
CA VAL A 230 8.63 -5.91 21.98
C VAL A 230 9.60 -5.75 20.82
N ILE A 231 10.74 -5.08 21.04
CA ILE A 231 11.71 -4.76 19.98
C ILE A 231 12.21 -6.04 19.27
N PRO A 232 12.68 -7.09 19.98
CA PRO A 232 13.15 -8.30 19.32
C PRO A 232 12.05 -9.05 18.55
N VAL A 233 10.82 -9.05 19.08
CA VAL A 233 9.69 -9.72 18.43
C VAL A 233 9.32 -9.00 17.13
N VAL A 234 9.24 -7.67 17.15
CA VAL A 234 8.95 -6.86 15.95
C VAL A 234 10.05 -7.05 14.90
N ASP A 235 11.32 -6.94 15.29
CA ASP A 235 12.46 -7.12 14.40
C ASP A 235 12.50 -8.52 13.75
N TYR A 236 12.32 -9.56 14.56
CA TYR A 236 12.29 -10.93 14.07
C TYR A 236 11.12 -11.15 13.10
N THR A 237 9.94 -10.62 13.42
CA THR A 237 8.74 -10.77 12.57
C THR A 237 8.94 -10.06 11.23
N ALA A 238 9.53 -8.87 11.22
CA ALA A 238 9.86 -8.15 9.99
C ALA A 238 10.81 -8.96 9.09
N ARG A 239 11.85 -9.57 9.67
CA ARG A 239 12.80 -10.45 8.95
C ARG A 239 12.15 -11.75 8.44
N VAL A 240 11.15 -12.29 9.13
CA VAL A 240 10.41 -13.48 8.67
C VAL A 240 9.48 -13.13 7.52
N ILE A 241 8.71 -12.05 7.64
CA ILE A 241 7.81 -11.58 6.56
C ILE A 241 8.63 -11.28 5.30
N GLY A 242 9.75 -10.56 5.44
CA GLY A 242 10.61 -10.26 4.30
C GLY A 242 11.04 -11.49 3.50
N ARG A 243 11.46 -12.56 4.22
CA ARG A 243 11.84 -13.85 3.60
C ARG A 243 10.66 -14.60 2.96
N LEU A 244 9.45 -14.45 3.49
CA LEU A 244 8.25 -15.08 2.92
C LEU A 244 7.78 -14.37 1.64
N LEU A 245 8.04 -13.06 1.53
CA LEU A 245 7.67 -12.25 0.37
C LEU A 245 8.70 -12.33 -0.78
N GLY A 246 9.79 -13.07 -0.59
CA GLY A 246 10.79 -13.38 -1.61
C GLY A 246 11.92 -12.40 -1.59
#